data_AF-A0A0F9DBM7-F1
#
_entry.id   AF-A0A0F9DBM7-F1
#
_cell.length_a   1.000
_cell.length_b   1.000
_cell.length_c   1.000
_cell.angle_alpha   90.00
_cell.angle_beta   90.00
_cell.angle_gamma   90.00
#
_symmetry.space_group_name_H-M   'P 1'
#
loop_
_entity.id
_entity.type
_entity.pdbx_description
1 polymer ?
#
loop_
_entity_poly.entity_id
_entity_poly.type
_entity_poly.pdbx_seq_one_letter_code
_entity_poly.pdbx_strand_id
1 'polypeptide(L)'
;MRRSAPAEAQRQFLKALELAPSRADVGGRATIALGDLHFRAKRYERARKLFAGYIGTFPQGDGIGTAFLRLATVEYAGMNDPAGARKTLKAFLSKFPDDAQGARAAEMLEQVERAIKKGQKK
;
A
#
# COMPACT_ATOMS: atom_id res chain seq x y z
N MET A 1 -28.48 8.43 -3.32
CA MET A 1 -28.00 8.00 -1.97
C MET A 1 -26.97 6.88 -2.13
N ARG A 2 -25.69 7.13 -1.85
CA ARG A 2 -24.62 6.12 -1.97
C ARG A 2 -24.06 5.89 -0.56
N ARG A 3 -24.49 4.80 0.09
CA ARG A 3 -24.12 4.45 1.46
C ARG A 3 -22.61 4.56 1.64
N SER A 4 -22.21 5.42 2.57
CA SER A 4 -20.83 5.59 3.01
C SER A 4 -20.39 4.39 3.86
N ALA A 5 -20.24 3.23 3.20
CA ALA A 5 -19.47 2.09 3.74
C ALA A 5 -18.01 2.38 4.16
N PRO A 6 -17.29 3.43 3.69
CA PRO A 6 -15.89 3.63 4.10
C PRO A 6 -15.75 4.29 5.49
N ALA A 7 -16.76 5.00 5.99
CA ALA A 7 -16.70 5.62 7.32
C ALA A 7 -16.80 4.56 8.43
N GLU A 8 -17.62 3.53 8.20
CA GLU A 8 -17.76 2.39 9.11
C GLU A 8 -16.48 1.54 9.13
N ALA A 9 -15.88 1.29 7.97
CA ALA A 9 -14.66 0.50 7.89
C ALA A 9 -13.46 1.21 8.56
N GLN A 10 -13.36 2.54 8.43
CA GLN A 10 -12.34 3.34 9.13
C GLN A 10 -12.58 3.38 10.65
N ARG A 11 -13.84 3.44 11.09
CA ARG A 11 -14.20 3.33 12.53
C ARG A 11 -13.90 1.94 13.09
N GLN A 12 -14.24 0.88 12.37
CA GLN A 12 -13.94 -0.51 12.74
C GLN A 12 -12.42 -0.72 12.82
N PHE A 13 -11.67 -0.09 11.92
CA PHE A 13 -10.22 -0.13 11.91
C PHE A 13 -9.58 0.63 13.08
N LEU A 14 -10.03 1.86 13.37
CA LEU A 14 -9.61 2.61 14.56
C LEU A 14 -9.93 1.84 15.85
N LYS A 15 -11.10 1.20 15.90
CA LYS A 15 -11.51 0.36 17.03
C LYS A 15 -10.65 -0.90 17.15
N ALA A 16 -10.23 -1.51 16.03
CA ALA A 16 -9.33 -2.66 16.03
C ALA A 16 -7.90 -2.28 16.47
N LEU A 17 -7.43 -1.08 16.12
CA LEU A 17 -6.16 -0.52 16.59
C LEU A 17 -6.22 -0.14 18.08
N GLU A 18 -7.34 0.41 18.56
CA GLU A 18 -7.58 0.71 19.99
C GLU A 18 -7.69 -0.56 20.83
N LEU A 19 -8.34 -1.61 20.32
CA LEU A 19 -8.55 -2.86 21.05
C LEU A 19 -7.32 -3.77 21.09
N ALA A 20 -6.33 -3.54 20.23
CA ALA A 20 -5.12 -4.37 20.17
C ALA A 20 -3.86 -3.55 19.83
N PRO A 21 -3.41 -2.65 20.73
CA PRO A 21 -2.18 -1.87 20.53
C PRO A 21 -0.91 -2.73 20.49
N SER A 22 -0.98 -4.01 20.88
CA SER A 22 0.19 -4.89 21.06
C SER A 22 0.38 -5.94 19.97
N ARG A 23 -0.34 -5.87 18.84
CA ARG A 23 -0.11 -6.77 17.69
C ARG A 23 -0.01 -5.97 16.39
N ALA A 24 1.20 -5.49 16.09
CA ALA A 24 1.55 -4.98 14.77
C ALA A 24 1.10 -5.95 13.64
N ASP A 25 1.07 -7.27 13.92
CA ASP A 25 0.50 -8.32 13.07
C ASP A 25 -0.97 -8.11 12.66
N VAL A 26 -1.85 -7.77 13.61
CA VAL A 26 -3.30 -7.67 13.34
C VAL A 26 -3.59 -6.36 12.62
N GLY A 27 -2.92 -5.27 13.02
CA GLY A 27 -3.02 -3.97 12.34
C GLY A 27 -2.57 -4.04 10.88
N GLY A 28 -1.49 -4.77 10.57
CA GLY A 28 -1.00 -4.94 9.20
C GLY A 28 -1.97 -5.68 8.30
N ARG A 29 -2.47 -6.84 8.74
CA ARG A 29 -3.42 -7.65 7.94
C ARG A 29 -4.74 -6.91 7.72
N ALA A 30 -5.25 -6.23 8.75
CA ALA A 30 -6.47 -5.42 8.64
C ALA A 30 -6.30 -4.25 7.66
N THR A 31 -5.15 -3.57 7.71
CA THR A 31 -4.82 -2.47 6.77
C THR A 31 -4.80 -2.99 5.34
N ILE A 32 -4.15 -4.13 5.10
CA ILE A 32 -4.05 -4.73 3.77
C ILE A 32 -5.43 -5.09 3.24
N ALA A 33 -6.24 -5.80 4.03
CA ALA A 33 -7.59 -6.17 3.64
C ALA A 33 -8.47 -4.95 3.33
N LEU A 34 -8.38 -3.91 4.15
CA LEU A 34 -9.16 -2.68 3.97
C LEU A 34 -8.70 -1.89 2.73
N GLY A 35 -7.39 -1.81 2.52
CA GLY A 35 -6.80 -1.16 1.34
C GLY A 35 -7.18 -1.89 0.05
N ASP A 36 -7.17 -3.22 0.04
CA ASP A 36 -7.66 -4.04 -1.09
C ASP A 36 -9.16 -3.82 -1.34
N LEU A 37 -9.96 -3.68 -0.29
CA LEU A 37 -11.38 -3.32 -0.39
C LEU A 37 -11.57 -1.95 -1.05
N HIS A 38 -10.77 -0.97 -0.67
CA HIS A 38 -10.77 0.36 -1.31
C HIS A 38 -10.30 0.31 -2.76
N PHE A 39 -9.28 -0.48 -3.06
CA PHE A 39 -8.80 -0.70 -4.43
C PHE A 39 -9.91 -1.31 -5.31
N ARG A 40 -10.57 -2.37 -4.85
CA ARG A 40 -11.71 -3.00 -5.55
C ARG A 40 -12.90 -2.04 -5.70
N ALA A 41 -13.10 -1.14 -4.74
CA ALA A 41 -14.11 -0.10 -4.81
C ALA A 41 -13.72 1.08 -5.73
N LYS A 42 -12.61 1.00 -6.47
CA LYS A 42 -12.02 2.07 -7.30
C LYS A 42 -11.71 3.36 -6.51
N ARG A 43 -11.51 3.25 -5.20
CA ARG A 43 -11.19 4.36 -4.29
C ARG A 43 -9.68 4.42 -4.05
N TYR A 44 -8.92 4.57 -5.12
CA TYR A 44 -7.46 4.47 -5.10
C TYR A 44 -6.80 5.49 -4.17
N GLU A 45 -7.27 6.74 -4.18
CA GLU A 45 -6.76 7.77 -3.26
C GLU A 45 -6.90 7.41 -1.78
N ARG A 46 -8.00 6.73 -1.42
CA ARG A 46 -8.21 6.28 -0.03
C ARG A 46 -7.34 5.08 0.30
N ALA A 47 -7.23 4.13 -0.63
CA ALA A 47 -6.31 3.00 -0.48
C ALA A 47 -4.87 3.49 -0.27
N ARG A 48 -4.41 4.44 -1.10
CA ARG A 48 -3.09 5.07 -1.01
C ARG A 48 -2.84 5.67 0.38
N LYS A 49 -3.77 6.50 0.87
CA LYS A 49 -3.66 7.12 2.20
C LYS A 49 -3.63 6.07 3.32
N LEU A 50 -4.41 5.01 3.19
CA LEU A 50 -4.47 3.94 4.19
C LEU A 50 -3.11 3.22 4.30
N PHE A 51 -2.55 2.79 3.17
CA PHE A 51 -1.25 2.11 3.13
C PHE A 51 -0.11 3.04 3.56
N ALA A 52 -0.09 4.29 3.09
CA ALA A 52 0.91 5.27 3.46
C ALA A 52 0.88 5.58 4.98
N GLY A 53 -0.32 5.68 5.56
CA GLY A 53 -0.50 5.85 7.00
C GLY A 53 0.08 4.67 7.78
N TYR A 54 -0.25 3.43 7.38
CA TYR A 54 0.28 2.24 8.03
C TYR A 54 1.82 2.15 7.96
N ILE A 55 2.41 2.45 6.80
CA ILE A 55 3.87 2.49 6.64
C ILE A 55 4.51 3.53 7.57
N GLY A 56 3.88 4.70 7.72
CA GLY A 56 4.36 5.75 8.61
C GLY A 56 4.21 5.42 10.09
N THR A 57 3.14 4.72 10.47
CA THR A 57 2.85 4.37 11.87
C THR A 57 3.59 3.11 12.33
N PHE A 58 3.80 2.13 11.45
CA PHE A 58 4.37 0.83 11.79
C PHE A 58 5.58 0.46 10.89
N PRO A 59 6.69 1.21 10.99
CA PRO A 59 7.88 1.01 10.16
C PRO A 59 8.60 -0.33 10.39
N GLN A 60 8.24 -1.12 11.40
CA GLN A 60 8.87 -2.42 11.71
C GLN A 60 7.84 -3.55 11.86
N GLY A 61 6.61 -3.36 11.38
CA GLY A 61 5.60 -4.42 11.43
C GLY A 61 5.86 -5.48 10.36
N ASP A 62 5.62 -6.75 10.67
CA ASP A 62 5.79 -7.91 9.76
C ASP A 62 5.04 -7.74 8.41
N GLY A 63 3.96 -6.94 8.41
CA GLY A 63 3.19 -6.60 7.20
C GLY A 63 3.73 -5.45 6.34
N ILE A 64 4.87 -4.84 6.67
CA ILE A 64 5.31 -3.60 6.01
C ILE A 64 5.67 -3.80 4.54
N GLY A 65 6.42 -4.86 4.19
CA GLY A 65 6.75 -5.14 2.80
C GLY A 65 5.51 -5.34 1.94
N THR A 66 4.49 -6.00 2.48
CA THR A 66 3.20 -6.15 1.78
C THR A 66 2.48 -4.81 1.63
N ALA A 67 2.50 -3.93 2.64
CA ALA A 67 1.90 -2.61 2.54
C ALA A 67 2.56 -1.74 1.46
N PHE A 68 3.89 -1.77 1.34
CA PHE A 68 4.63 -1.08 0.27
C PHE A 68 4.27 -1.60 -1.12
N LEU A 69 4.23 -2.93 -1.30
CA LEU A 69 3.82 -3.53 -2.56
C LEU A 69 2.38 -3.16 -2.95
N ARG A 70 1.47 -3.18 -1.97
CA ARG A 70 0.07 -2.80 -2.19
C ARG A 70 -0.06 -1.32 -2.54
N LEU A 71 0.68 -0.44 -1.86
CA LEU A 71 0.73 0.99 -2.18
C LEU A 71 1.21 1.20 -3.62
N ALA A 72 2.34 0.58 -4.00
CA ALA A 72 2.85 0.68 -5.36
C ALA A 72 1.87 0.12 -6.41
N THR A 73 1.14 -0.96 -6.08
CA THR A 73 0.08 -1.51 -6.93
C THR A 73 -1.07 -0.53 -7.12
N VAL A 74 -1.52 0.12 -6.04
CA VAL A 74 -2.57 1.15 -6.10
C VAL A 74 -2.13 2.33 -6.97
N GLU A 75 -0.89 2.79 -6.80
CA GLU A 75 -0.33 3.91 -7.58
C GLU A 75 -0.19 3.54 -9.06
N TYR A 76 0.39 2.37 -9.35
CA TYR A 76 0.63 1.94 -10.72
C TYR A 76 -0.66 1.55 -11.46
N ALA A 77 -1.43 0.61 -10.91
CA ALA A 77 -2.60 0.03 -11.59
C ALA A 77 -3.90 0.81 -11.33
N GLY A 78 -4.05 1.42 -10.15
CA GLY A 78 -5.24 2.16 -9.79
C GLY A 78 -5.21 3.60 -10.27
N MET A 79 -4.10 4.31 -10.00
CA MET A 79 -3.96 5.73 -10.29
C MET A 79 -3.26 6.02 -11.62
N ASN A 80 -2.73 4.98 -12.29
CA ASN A 80 -1.90 5.14 -13.48
C ASN A 80 -0.73 6.12 -13.25
N ASP A 81 -0.17 6.09 -12.03
CA ASP A 81 0.96 6.90 -11.59
C ASP A 81 2.20 5.99 -11.39
N PRO A 82 2.88 5.61 -12.48
CA PRO A 82 4.09 4.81 -12.38
C PRO A 82 5.24 5.58 -11.70
N ALA A 83 5.24 6.92 -11.74
CA ALA A 83 6.28 7.71 -11.09
C ALA A 83 6.17 7.63 -9.56
N GLY A 84 4.96 7.69 -9.02
CA GLY A 84 4.64 7.43 -7.62
C GLY A 84 5.05 6.02 -7.20
N ALA A 85 4.57 5.00 -7.93
CA ALA A 85 4.90 3.60 -7.65
C ALA A 85 6.41 3.35 -7.61
N ARG A 86 7.17 3.93 -8.55
CA ARG A 86 8.64 3.85 -8.58
C ARG A 86 9.28 4.41 -7.32
N LYS A 87 8.81 5.57 -6.83
CA LYS A 87 9.34 6.18 -5.60
C LYS A 87 9.05 5.30 -4.39
N THR A 88 7.83 4.78 -4.29
CA THR A 88 7.40 3.88 -3.22
C THR A 88 8.27 2.62 -3.16
N LEU A 89 8.48 1.95 -4.29
CA LEU A 89 9.28 0.72 -4.37
C LEU A 89 10.76 0.97 -4.08
N LYS A 90 11.35 2.07 -4.58
CA LYS A 90 12.73 2.46 -4.24
C LYS A 90 12.89 2.75 -2.76
N ALA A 91 11.93 3.45 -2.15
CA ALA A 91 11.95 3.70 -0.72
C ALA A 91 11.87 2.41 0.10
N PHE A 92 11.07 1.44 -0.34
CA PHE A 92 10.99 0.12 0.29
C PHE A 92 12.33 -0.62 0.21
N LEU A 93 12.88 -0.81 -0.99
CA LEU A 93 14.15 -1.53 -1.19
C LEU A 93 15.32 -0.88 -0.46
N SER A 94 15.31 0.46 -0.35
CA SER A 94 16.35 1.20 0.37
C SER A 94 16.23 1.08 1.89
N LYS A 95 15.02 0.92 2.43
CA LYS A 95 14.77 0.84 3.88
C LYS A 95 14.72 -0.60 4.39
N PHE A 96 14.33 -1.54 3.53
CA PHE A 96 14.07 -2.94 3.86
C PHE A 96 14.74 -3.88 2.84
N PRO A 97 16.09 -3.85 2.72
CA PRO A 97 16.80 -4.67 1.76
C PRO A 97 16.73 -6.18 2.05
N ASP A 98 16.60 -6.57 3.32
CA ASP A 98 16.51 -7.97 3.78
C ASP A 98 15.06 -8.49 3.91
N ASP A 99 14.06 -7.68 3.54
CA ASP A 99 12.66 -8.11 3.65
C ASP A 99 12.32 -9.16 2.59
N ALA A 100 11.51 -10.15 2.96
CA ALA A 100 11.10 -11.24 2.07
C ALA A 100 10.36 -10.73 0.81
N GLN A 101 9.75 -9.55 0.86
CA GLN A 101 9.11 -8.90 -0.29
C GLN A 101 10.09 -8.09 -1.16
N GLY A 102 11.37 -8.00 -0.79
CA GLY A 102 12.42 -7.28 -1.52
C GLY A 102 12.54 -7.71 -2.98
N ALA A 103 12.66 -9.01 -3.23
CA ALA A 103 12.73 -9.55 -4.60
C ALA A 103 11.52 -9.14 -5.44
N ARG A 104 10.31 -9.30 -4.88
CA ARG A 104 9.05 -8.96 -5.55
C ARG A 104 8.92 -7.46 -5.81
N ALA A 105 9.41 -6.62 -4.90
CA ALA A 105 9.43 -5.18 -5.08
C ALA A 105 10.42 -4.74 -6.17
N ALA A 106 11.57 -5.40 -6.26
CA ALA A 106 12.54 -5.16 -7.33
C ALA A 106 11.96 -5.54 -8.71
N GLU A 107 11.31 -6.70 -8.82
CA GLU A 107 10.61 -7.10 -10.06
C GLU A 107 9.54 -6.08 -10.46
N MET A 108 8.73 -5.65 -9.50
CA MET A 108 7.70 -4.63 -9.75
C MET A 108 8.31 -3.29 -10.17
N LEU A 109 9.42 -2.89 -9.54
CA LEU A 109 10.12 -1.66 -9.86
C LEU A 109 10.60 -1.67 -11.30
N GLU A 110 11.18 -2.77 -11.75
CA GLU A 110 11.63 -2.91 -13.13
C GLU A 110 10.46 -2.80 -14.12
N GLN A 111 9.32 -3.44 -13.84
CA GLN A 111 8.12 -3.33 -14.66
C GLN A 111 7.62 -1.88 -14.75
N VAL A 112 7.57 -1.18 -13.61
CA VAL A 112 7.17 0.22 -13.52
C VAL A 112 8.13 1.11 -14.32
N GLU A 113 9.45 0.91 -14.19
CA GLU A 113 10.45 1.70 -14.94
C GLU A 113 10.38 1.46 -16.45
N ARG A 114 10.16 0.20 -16.88
CA ARG A 114 9.90 -0.13 -18.28
C ARG A 114 8.65 0.60 -18.80
N ALA A 115 7.58 0.66 -18.00
CA ALA A 115 6.35 1.37 -18.38
C ALA A 115 6.58 2.88 -18.52
N ILE A 116 7.32 3.51 -17.60
CA ILE A 116 7.70 4.94 -17.70
C ILE A 116 8.48 5.19 -18.98
N LYS A 117 9.50 4.36 -19.25
CA LYS A 117 10.35 4.52 -20.45
C LYS A 117 9.57 4.33 -21.75
N LYS A 118 8.59 3.43 -21.78
CA LYS A 118 7.68 3.24 -22.93
C LYS A 118 6.74 4.43 -23.10
N GLY A 119 6.22 4.99 -22.00
CA GLY A 119 5.34 6.17 -22.03
C GLY A 119 6.04 7.45 -22.51
N GLN A 120 7.34 7.59 -22.23
CA GLN A 120 8.16 8.73 -22.70
C GLN A 120 8.59 8.65 -24.17
N LYS A 121 8.37 7.51 -24.85
CA LYS A 121 8.75 7.28 -26.25
C LYS A 121 7.61 7.54 -27.25
N LYS A 122 6.49 8.08 -26.81
CA LYS A 122 5.36 8.51 -27.66
C LYS A 122 5.28 10.02 -27.67
#